data_AF-A0A660TG28-F1
#
_entry.id   AF-A0A660TG28-F1
#
_cell.length_a   1.000
_cell.length_b   1.000
_cell.length_c   1.000
_cell.angle_alpha   90.00
_cell.angle_beta   90.00
_cell.angle_gamma   90.00
#
_symmetry.space_group_name_H-M   'P 1'
#
loop_
_entity.id
_entity.type
_entity.pdbx_description
1 polymer ?
#
loop_
_entity_poly.entity_id
_entity_poly.type
_entity_poly.pdbx_seq_one_letter_code
_entity_poly.pdbx_strand_id
1 'polypeptide(L)' 'MAELIPEKIGEGLVRIGAITKEQVEEIVKRQEQGDKRLFGEIAIALGYIDDAAIEKYLKSKGL' A
#
# COMPACT_ATOMS: atom_id res chain seq x y z
N MET A 1 17.88 -14.47 -16.82
CA MET A 1 17.66 -14.51 -15.36
C MET A 1 16.65 -13.41 -15.05
N ALA A 2 15.44 -13.75 -14.62
CA ALA A 2 14.47 -12.73 -14.21
C ALA A 2 14.80 -12.34 -12.77
N GLU A 3 15.17 -11.08 -12.54
CA GLU A 3 15.27 -10.51 -11.19
C GLU A 3 13.89 -10.58 -10.52
N LEU A 4 13.83 -11.12 -9.30
CA LEU A 4 12.65 -11.07 -8.46
C LEU A 4 12.45 -9.61 -8.01
N ILE A 5 11.68 -8.83 -8.78
CA ILE A 5 11.27 -7.49 -8.35
C ILE A 5 10.34 -7.68 -7.13
N PRO A 6 10.68 -7.13 -5.95
CA PRO A 6 9.81 -7.25 -4.80
C PRO A 6 8.48 -6.52 -5.07
N GLU A 7 7.37 -7.21 -4.86
CA GLU A 7 6.00 -6.64 -4.93
C GLU A 7 5.91 -5.40 -4.03
N LYS A 8 5.41 -4.28 -4.57
CA LYS A 8 5.20 -3.06 -3.81
C LYS A 8 4.04 -3.23 -2.84
N ILE A 9 4.06 -2.50 -1.73
CA ILE A 9 3.00 -2.55 -0.71
C ILE A 9 1.60 -2.30 -1.28
N GLY A 10 1.45 -1.31 -2.18
CA GLY A 10 0.17 -1.01 -2.83
C GLY A 10 -0.38 -2.19 -3.62
N GLU A 11 0.47 -2.90 -4.37
CA GLU A 11 0.08 -4.07 -5.16
C GLU A 11 -0.37 -5.22 -4.24
N GLY A 12 0.37 -5.44 -3.16
CA GLY A 12 0.01 -6.45 -2.17
C GLY A 12 -1.29 -6.15 -1.43
N LEU A 13 -1.53 -4.89 -1.07
CA LEU A 13 -2.77 -4.45 -0.43
C LEU A 13 -3.98 -4.61 -1.37
N VAL A 14 -3.81 -4.35 -2.68
CA VAL A 14 -4.84 -4.64 -3.69
C VAL A 14 -5.10 -6.14 -3.79
N ARG A 15 -4.04 -6.96 -3.84
CA ARG A 15 -4.15 -8.42 -3.94
C ARG A 15 -4.91 -9.05 -2.77
N ILE A 16 -4.78 -8.51 -1.55
CA ILE A 16 -5.55 -9.00 -0.38
C ILE A 16 -6.93 -8.35 -0.23
N GLY A 17 -7.32 -7.48 -1.17
CA GLY A 17 -8.60 -6.78 -1.18
C GLY A 17 -8.74 -5.68 -0.13
N ALA A 18 -7.62 -5.15 0.39
CA ALA A 18 -7.65 -4.09 1.39
C ALA A 18 -7.91 -2.70 0.78
N ILE A 19 -7.43 -2.47 -0.44
CA ILE A 19 -7.64 -1.23 -1.21
C ILE A 19 -7.87 -1.53 -2.69
N THR A 20 -8.36 -0.55 -3.44
CA THR A 20 -8.50 -0.62 -4.91
C THR A 20 -7.28 -0.03 -5.63
N LYS A 21 -7.17 -0.26 -6.94
CA LYS A 21 -6.09 0.33 -7.76
C LYS A 21 -6.18 1.85 -7.80
N GLU A 22 -7.40 2.38 -7.88
CA GLU A 22 -7.66 3.83 -7.91
C GLU A 22 -7.22 4.48 -6.60
N GLN A 23 -7.44 3.82 -5.46
CA GLN A 23 -6.96 4.27 -4.16
C GLN A 23 -5.43 4.27 -4.07
N VAL A 24 -4.76 3.27 -4.65
CA VAL A 24 -3.28 3.26 -4.77
C VAL A 24 -2.80 4.46 -5.58
N GLU A 25 -3.41 4.71 -6.74
CA GLU A 25 -3.05 5.84 -7.60
C GLU A 25 -3.22 7.18 -6.89
N GLU A 26 -4.30 7.36 -6.12
CA GLU A 26 -4.50 8.58 -5.32
C GLU A 26 -3.39 8.76 -4.27
N ILE A 27 -3.01 7.70 -3.55
CA ILE A 27 -1.93 7.77 -2.56
C ILE A 27 -0.60 8.13 -3.23
N VAL A 28 -0.25 7.46 -4.32
CA VAL A 28 1.00 7.72 -5.07
C VAL A 28 1.03 9.15 -5.59
N LYS A 29 -0.08 9.63 -6.17
CA LYS A 29 -0.19 11.00 -6.65
C LYS A 29 0.04 12.02 -5.55
N ARG A 30 -0.41 11.76 -4.31
CA ARG A 30 -0.14 12.65 -3.16
C ARG A 30 1.35 12.67 -2.79
N GLN A 31 2.01 11.52 -2.80
CA GLN A 31 3.46 11.46 -2.58
C GLN A 31 4.23 12.23 -3.67
N GLU A 32 3.83 12.08 -4.93
CA GLU A 32 4.41 12.83 -6.06
C GLU A 32 4.15 14.34 -5.97
N GLN A 33 3.02 14.74 -5.39
CA GLN A 33 2.68 16.15 -5.13
C GLN A 33 3.39 16.74 -3.90
N GLY A 34 4.26 15.97 -3.24
CA GLY A 34 5.12 16.45 -2.16
C GLY A 34 4.69 16.05 -0.76
N ASP A 35 3.68 15.20 -0.61
CA ASP A 35 3.37 14.57 0.68
C ASP A 35 4.52 13.64 1.09
N LYS A 36 5.19 13.95 2.20
CA LYS A 36 6.38 13.22 2.66
C LYS A 36 6.05 11.99 3.51
N ARG A 37 4.78 11.74 3.81
CA ARG A 37 4.33 10.57 4.57
C ARG A 37 4.54 9.28 3.78
N LEU A 38 4.68 8.17 4.48
CA LEU A 38 4.75 6.83 3.90
C LEU A 38 3.40 6.45 3.28
N PHE A 39 3.42 5.51 2.33
CA PHE A 39 2.21 5.03 1.65
C PHE A 39 1.12 4.61 2.64
N GLY A 40 1.49 3.80 3.65
CA GLY A 40 0.56 3.32 4.67
C GLY A 40 -0.02 4.45 5.52
N GLU A 41 0.77 5.45 5.89
CA GLU A 41 0.30 6.60 6.68
C GLU A 41 -0.72 7.44 5.89
N ILE A 42 -0.50 7.65 4.60
CA ILE A 42 -1.45 8.35 3.73
C ILE A 42 -2.72 7.52 3.55
N ALA A 43 -2.60 6.20 3.37
CA ALA A 43 -3.72 5.29 3.23
C ALA A 43 -4.61 5.25 4.49
N ILE A 44 -4.02 5.27 5.68
CA ILE A 44 -4.73 5.39 6.97
C ILE A 44 -5.37 6.77 7.09
N ALA A 45 -4.64 7.85 6.79
CA ALA A 45 -5.17 9.21 6.85
C ALA A 45 -6.33 9.45 5.86
N LEU A 46 -6.37 8.68 4.77
CA LEU A 46 -7.46 8.66 3.78
C LEU A 46 -8.64 7.77 4.18
N GLY A 47 -8.51 6.96 5.23
CA GLY A 47 -9.52 6.00 5.66
C GLY A 47 -9.67 4.81 4.70
N TYR A 48 -8.68 4.54 3.85
CA TYR A 48 -8.72 3.41 2.92
C TYR A 48 -8.36 2.10 3.62
N ILE A 49 -7.47 2.17 4.62
CA ILE A 49 -7.06 1.03 5.44
C ILE A 49 -6.98 1.45 6.91
N ASP A 50 -6.89 0.44 7.76
CA ASP A 50 -6.54 0.55 9.16
C ASP A 50 -5.25 -0.24 9.47
N ASP A 51 -4.82 -0.19 10.73
CA ASP A 51 -3.65 -0.94 11.20
C ASP A 51 -3.81 -2.47 11.02
N ALA A 52 -5.05 -2.98 11.07
CA ALA A 52 -5.32 -4.41 10.89
C ALA A 52 -5.07 -4.86 9.45
N ALA A 53 -5.37 -4.03 8.46
CA ALA A 53 -5.06 -4.29 7.06
C ALA A 53 -3.53 -4.30 6.81
N ILE A 54 -2.78 -3.40 7.45
CA ILE A 54 -1.30 -3.41 7.42
C ILE A 54 -0.77 -4.72 8.01
N GLU A 55 -1.27 -5.12 9.19
CA GLU A 55 -0.85 -6.34 9.85
C GLU A 55 -1.13 -7.58 8.98
N LYS A 56 -2.31 -7.64 8.35
CA LYS A 56 -2.69 -8.72 7.43
C LYS A 56 -1.74 -8.79 6.23
N TYR A 57 -1.33 -7.64 5.70
CA TYR A 57 -0.33 -7.60 4.62
C TYR A 57 1.03 -8.13 5.06
N LEU A 58 1.54 -7.68 6.21
CA LEU A 58 2.82 -8.13 6.78
C LEU A 58 2.82 -9.65 7.01
N LYS A 59 1.75 -10.18 7.62
CA LYS A 59 1.53 -11.63 7.79
C LYS A 59 1.50 -12.37 6.45
N SER A 60 0.88 -11.78 5.41
CA SER A 60 0.86 -12.40 4.07
C SER A 60 2.23 -12.48 3.41
N LYS A 61 3.18 -11.64 3.85
CA LYS A 61 4.58 -11.62 3.40
C LYS A 61 5.51 -12.48 4.26
N GLY A 62 5.02 -13.03 5.38
CA GLY A 62 5.85 -13.71 6.38
C GLY A 62 6.85 -12.77 7.07
N LEU A 63 6.52 -11.47 7.11
CA LEU A 63 7.27 -10.41 7.79
C LEU A 63 6.73 -10.16 9.19
#